data_AF-A0AAD7J767-F1
#
_entry.id   AF-A0AAD7J767-F1
#
_cell.length_a   1.000
_cell.length_b   1.000
_cell.length_c   1.000
_cell.angle_alpha   90.00
_cell.angle_beta   90.00
_cell.angle_gamma   90.00
#
_symmetry.space_group_name_H-M   'P 1'
#
loop_
_entity.id
_entity.type
_entity.pdbx_description
1 polymer ?
#
loop_
_entity_poly.entity_id
_entity_poly.type
_entity_poly.pdbx_seq_one_letter_code
_entity_poly.pdbx_strand_id
1 'polypeptide(L)'
;MHPSLSLENVLQLAPTERILAISAVHGSGLALLEIFDLVSDPEFRLQELLAPVFFANLDPSGIPRQLSDIHPDVDIDSPIARAVASLRSLPIHSAVDGSVIFAEEALPDMWPRVWRWIRWLDKHGGRLALSSLDSYSLYCEVISTLHTHTDTRKLIYDTPGVRVVMARAWATFVGKRCTPERAGYVGLCRFLLEDTPSYDTIQELVQGAGGSQPDLAKLMVAHLKLFIPRHDVPISNETSTLIRPVVQLFKTINSTVEEWNSELFSQGLVRALVFIMRSSALPSSGEDNDAMVDDCFIILIRLLMLTRQHKHIADALEAGLLHAIVLSPPTATLSVQCLLTLVLPLATAYYSVLHKIRTGLEEVKDITRSSDFWASDKYKFWTQFMEVVEHRLEVLRRYEQGDWLSGRHCDNLDCGKRMRTAEQSRCSGCGTSYYCSKECQTRDWQEGGHRKVCARLKILLLDDPETVSARDRSFMWALAHFDYLTNKPSLYVKRISAMNKYPGEVVFSVLDYTSGAVEPGVRVLKALPPSEVTPAFQALWEEGVARAARSGGRIHLVLLRIPEGRACRSRLLNMQSDTSAINDGLEAIARSIPNLDTLDSKHSALIGPKIQALLRQDGCNANVDF
;
A
#
# COMPACT_ATOMS: atom_id res chain seq x y z
N MET A 1 -29.98 39.70 2.58
CA MET A 1 -29.79 39.97 4.02
C MET A 1 -31.01 39.48 4.76
N HIS A 2 -30.82 38.34 5.42
CA HIS A 2 -31.80 37.67 6.26
C HIS A 2 -32.22 38.58 7.44
N PRO A 3 -33.50 38.57 7.86
CA PRO A 3 -33.99 39.42 8.95
C PRO A 3 -33.23 39.26 10.27
N SER A 4 -32.72 38.06 10.59
CA SER A 4 -31.93 37.83 11.82
C SER A 4 -30.61 38.62 11.86
N LEU A 5 -30.10 39.06 10.70
CA LEU A 5 -28.87 39.86 10.58
C LEU A 5 -29.15 41.37 10.60
N SER A 6 -30.41 41.79 10.76
CA SER A 6 -30.80 43.19 10.86
C SER A 6 -30.32 43.81 12.18
N LEU A 7 -29.73 45.00 12.12
CA LEU A 7 -29.34 45.78 13.30
C LEU A 7 -30.54 46.11 14.21
N GLU A 8 -31.77 46.05 13.71
CA GLU A 8 -32.98 46.24 14.53
C GLU A 8 -33.12 45.17 15.63
N ASN A 9 -32.56 43.96 15.43
CA ASN A 9 -32.61 42.91 16.44
C ASN A 9 -31.82 43.26 17.70
N VAL A 10 -30.76 44.07 17.57
CA VAL A 10 -29.98 44.58 18.71
C VAL A 10 -30.84 45.46 19.62
N LEU A 11 -31.91 46.07 19.11
CA LEU A 11 -32.83 46.89 19.91
C LEU A 11 -33.70 46.05 20.85
N GLN A 12 -33.70 44.73 20.72
CA GLN A 12 -34.41 43.82 21.63
C GLN A 12 -33.56 43.43 22.85
N LEU A 13 -32.25 43.72 22.83
CA LEU A 13 -31.36 43.51 23.97
C LEU A 13 -31.70 44.45 25.13
N ALA A 14 -31.36 44.03 26.35
CA ALA A 14 -31.42 44.88 27.53
C ALA A 14 -30.50 46.12 27.36
N PRO A 15 -30.76 47.23 28.08
CA PRO A 15 -30.15 48.52 27.78
C PRO A 15 -28.61 48.49 27.78
N THR A 16 -27.99 47.77 28.71
CA THR A 16 -26.53 47.68 28.84
C THR A 16 -25.92 46.95 27.65
N GLU A 17 -26.42 45.75 27.34
CA GLU A 17 -25.97 44.91 26.23
C GLU A 17 -26.23 45.58 24.89
N ARG A 18 -27.34 46.32 24.77
CA ARG A 18 -27.66 47.14 23.59
C ARG A 18 -26.62 48.23 23.35
N ILE A 19 -26.22 48.95 24.40
CA ILE A 19 -25.18 49.99 24.28
C ILE A 19 -23.86 49.36 23.82
N LEU A 20 -23.49 48.20 24.37
CA LEU A 20 -22.30 47.46 23.95
C LEU A 20 -22.39 47.03 22.49
N ALA A 21 -23.50 46.39 22.10
CA ALA A 21 -23.75 45.93 20.74
C ALA A 21 -23.71 47.07 19.72
N ILE A 22 -24.36 48.20 20.01
CA ILE A 22 -24.31 49.38 19.16
C ILE A 22 -22.87 49.92 19.09
N SER A 23 -22.17 50.01 20.22
CA SER A 23 -20.78 50.50 20.25
C SER A 23 -19.83 49.61 19.44
N ALA A 24 -19.99 48.29 19.54
CA ALA A 24 -19.22 47.31 18.78
C ALA A 24 -19.51 47.40 17.27
N VAL A 25 -20.76 47.62 16.85
CA VAL A 25 -21.13 47.87 15.45
C VAL A 25 -20.48 49.15 14.91
N HIS A 26 -20.32 50.18 15.75
CA HIS A 26 -19.67 51.44 15.39
C HIS A 26 -18.14 51.41 15.54
N GLY A 27 -17.56 50.23 15.78
CA GLY A 27 -16.13 50.03 15.72
C GLY A 27 -15.39 50.06 17.07
N SER A 28 -16.09 50.03 18.20
CA SER A 28 -15.42 49.80 19.48
C SER A 28 -14.99 48.33 19.61
N GLY A 29 -13.69 48.08 19.57
CA GLY A 29 -13.10 46.76 19.79
C GLY A 29 -13.26 46.30 21.24
N LEU A 30 -13.17 47.22 22.20
CA LEU A 30 -13.40 46.91 23.61
C LEU A 30 -14.84 46.41 23.85
N ALA A 31 -15.83 47.11 23.31
CA ALA A 31 -17.23 46.69 23.42
C ALA A 31 -17.47 45.32 22.75
N LEU A 32 -16.75 45.02 21.67
CA LEU A 32 -16.83 43.72 21.01
C LEU A 32 -16.21 42.60 21.86
N LEU A 33 -15.14 42.86 22.62
CA LEU A 33 -14.61 41.90 23.58
C LEU A 33 -15.59 41.66 24.74
N GLU A 34 -16.25 42.69 25.24
CA GLU A 34 -17.30 42.51 26.26
C GLU A 34 -18.48 41.68 25.74
N ILE A 35 -18.85 41.86 24.46
CA ILE A 35 -19.85 41.01 23.79
C ILE A 35 -19.37 39.57 23.65
N PHE A 36 -18.08 39.36 23.36
CA PHE A 36 -17.50 38.03 23.30
C PHE A 36 -17.62 37.31 24.66
N ASP A 37 -17.35 38.03 25.75
CA ASP A 37 -17.51 37.49 27.11
C ASP A 37 -18.98 37.16 27.40
N LEU A 38 -19.92 38.01 26.97
CA LEU A 38 -21.37 37.77 27.09
C LEU A 38 -21.83 36.53 26.29
N VAL A 39 -21.32 36.33 25.08
CA VAL A 39 -21.64 35.13 24.26
C VAL A 39 -21.02 33.87 24.83
N SER A 40 -19.91 34.00 25.55
CA SER A 40 -19.26 32.88 26.23
C SER A 40 -19.97 32.46 27.52
N ASP A 41 -20.87 33.29 28.04
CA ASP A 41 -21.68 32.99 29.23
C ASP A 41 -22.84 32.04 28.87
N PRO A 42 -22.86 30.80 29.41
CA PRO A 42 -23.94 29.83 29.15
C PRO A 42 -25.31 30.28 29.70
N GLU A 43 -25.37 31.27 30.59
CA GLU A 43 -26.63 31.82 31.11
C GLU A 43 -27.27 32.84 30.16
N PHE A 44 -26.52 33.37 29.18
CA PHE A 44 -27.01 34.40 28.29
C PHE A 44 -27.93 33.84 27.19
N ARG A 45 -29.25 34.03 27.31
CA ARG A 45 -30.28 33.41 26.43
C ARG A 45 -30.59 34.14 25.12
N LEU A 46 -29.98 35.29 24.88
CA LEU A 46 -30.31 36.19 23.75
C LEU A 46 -29.18 36.31 22.73
N GLN A 47 -28.37 35.27 22.61
CA GLN A 47 -27.18 35.25 21.74
C GLN A 47 -27.55 35.49 20.27
N GLU A 48 -28.71 35.01 19.80
CA GLU A 48 -29.19 35.24 18.43
C GLU A 48 -29.34 36.73 18.06
N LEU A 49 -29.66 37.58 19.03
CA LEU A 49 -29.81 39.02 18.82
C LEU A 49 -28.47 39.73 18.59
N LEU A 50 -27.34 39.06 18.82
CA LEU A 50 -25.99 39.59 18.60
C LEU A 50 -25.42 39.23 17.22
N ALA A 51 -26.06 38.36 16.44
CA ALA A 51 -25.65 38.06 15.06
C ALA A 51 -25.40 39.30 14.17
N PRO A 52 -26.23 40.37 14.23
CA PRO A 52 -25.98 41.60 13.48
C PRO A 52 -24.66 42.28 13.82
N VAL A 53 -24.19 42.17 15.07
CA VAL A 53 -22.93 42.76 15.54
C VAL A 53 -21.74 42.11 14.81
N PHE A 54 -21.71 40.78 14.78
CA PHE A 54 -20.68 40.02 14.07
C PHE A 54 -20.77 40.23 12.56
N PHE A 55 -21.99 40.25 12.00
CA PHE A 55 -22.20 40.51 10.57
C PHE A 55 -21.66 41.88 10.12
N ALA A 56 -21.87 42.91 10.93
CA ALA A 56 -21.39 44.27 10.67
C ALA A 56 -19.85 44.34 10.77
N ASN A 57 -19.25 43.72 11.78
CA ASN A 57 -17.80 43.72 11.96
C ASN A 57 -17.04 42.85 10.95
N LEU A 58 -17.74 41.93 10.28
CA LEU A 58 -17.20 41.15 9.16
C LEU A 58 -17.39 41.84 7.80
N ASP A 59 -17.73 43.14 7.75
CA ASP A 59 -17.87 43.86 6.49
C ASP A 59 -16.57 43.83 5.66
N PRO A 60 -16.60 43.33 4.41
CA PRO A 60 -15.42 43.26 3.56
C PRO A 60 -14.78 44.62 3.24
N SER A 61 -15.51 45.73 3.41
CA SER A 61 -14.96 47.08 3.27
C SER A 61 -13.88 47.40 4.32
N GLY A 62 -13.90 46.69 5.46
CA GLY A 62 -12.88 46.79 6.51
C GLY A 62 -11.58 46.06 6.19
N ILE A 63 -11.52 45.26 5.11
CA ILE A 63 -10.31 44.51 4.74
C ILE A 63 -9.26 45.49 4.18
N PRO A 64 -8.04 45.55 4.76
CA PRO A 64 -6.97 46.40 4.26
C PRO A 64 -6.60 46.09 2.82
N ARG A 65 -6.50 47.14 1.98
CA ARG A 65 -6.15 47.01 0.56
C ARG A 65 -4.65 46.87 0.35
N GLN A 66 -3.83 47.52 1.19
CA GLN A 66 -2.37 47.46 1.10
C GLN A 66 -1.76 46.86 2.37
N LEU A 67 -0.66 46.16 2.18
CA LEU A 67 0.11 45.54 3.27
C LEU A 67 0.79 46.58 4.18
N SER A 68 1.09 47.77 3.64
CA SER A 68 1.64 48.91 4.39
C SER A 68 0.68 49.44 5.45
N ASP A 69 -0.62 49.16 5.30
CA ASP A 69 -1.66 49.61 6.23
C ASP A 69 -1.73 48.74 7.48
N ILE A 70 -0.92 47.66 7.53
CA ILE A 70 -0.89 46.70 8.62
C ILE A 70 0.22 47.08 9.59
N HIS A 71 -0.15 47.64 10.73
CA HIS A 71 0.76 47.78 11.85
C HIS A 71 0.94 46.41 12.56
N PRO A 72 2.16 46.02 12.95
CA PRO A 72 2.40 44.74 13.64
C PRO A 72 1.64 44.65 14.97
N ASP A 73 1.52 45.77 15.69
CA ASP A 73 0.62 45.92 16.82
C ASP A 73 -0.74 46.34 16.30
N VAL A 74 -1.64 45.37 16.19
CA VAL A 74 -3.01 45.58 15.72
C VAL A 74 -3.79 46.27 16.84
N ASP A 75 -4.15 47.54 16.63
CA ASP A 75 -5.05 48.28 17.52
C ASP A 75 -6.33 47.47 17.76
N ILE A 76 -6.83 47.45 19.00
CA ILE A 76 -8.07 46.77 19.38
C ILE A 76 -9.26 47.30 18.56
N ASP A 77 -9.24 48.59 18.23
CA ASP A 77 -10.22 49.26 17.39
C ASP A 77 -9.91 49.15 15.88
N SER A 78 -8.91 48.37 15.49
CA SER A 78 -8.67 48.11 14.07
C SER A 78 -9.76 47.18 13.49
N PRO A 79 -10.11 47.33 12.20
CA PRO A 79 -11.00 46.40 11.53
C PRO A 79 -10.53 44.93 11.59
N ILE A 80 -9.21 44.69 11.62
CA ILE A 80 -8.63 43.34 11.70
C ILE A 80 -8.93 42.72 13.07
N ALA A 81 -8.65 43.43 14.17
CA ALA A 81 -8.91 42.95 15.52
C ALA A 81 -10.39 42.62 15.70
N ARG A 82 -11.27 43.51 15.23
CA ARG A 82 -12.72 43.29 15.31
C ARG A 82 -13.21 42.12 14.46
N ALA A 83 -12.68 41.96 13.24
CA ALA A 83 -13.01 40.81 12.42
C ALA A 83 -12.54 39.49 13.06
N VAL A 84 -11.34 39.47 13.64
CA VAL A 84 -10.80 38.29 14.35
C VAL A 84 -11.63 37.96 15.59
N ALA A 85 -12.00 38.96 16.40
CA ALA A 85 -12.89 38.77 17.55
C ALA A 85 -14.27 38.25 17.12
N SER A 86 -14.82 38.79 16.02
CA SER A 86 -16.09 38.33 15.46
C SER A 86 -16.02 36.90 14.97
N LEU A 87 -14.96 36.52 14.24
CA LEU A 87 -14.73 35.14 13.82
C LEU A 87 -14.59 34.20 15.02
N ARG A 88 -13.89 34.62 16.09
CA ARG A 88 -13.71 33.82 17.32
C ARG A 88 -15.02 33.60 18.07
N SER A 89 -15.99 34.50 17.91
CA SER A 89 -17.28 34.40 18.58
C SER A 89 -18.16 33.33 17.93
N LEU A 90 -18.04 33.09 16.61
CA LEU A 90 -18.92 32.17 15.88
C LEU A 90 -18.90 30.71 16.42
N PRO A 91 -17.73 30.12 16.77
CA PRO A 91 -17.67 28.74 17.27
C PRO A 91 -18.21 28.53 18.70
N ILE A 92 -18.17 29.57 19.55
CA ILE A 92 -18.39 29.45 20.99
C ILE A 92 -19.80 28.96 21.33
N HIS A 93 -20.79 29.45 20.61
CA HIS A 93 -22.19 29.06 20.81
C HIS A 93 -22.46 27.60 20.47
N SER A 94 -21.82 27.09 19.41
CA SER A 94 -21.99 25.72 18.95
C SER A 94 -21.49 24.70 19.96
N ALA A 95 -20.53 25.07 20.81
CA ALA A 95 -20.01 24.18 21.85
C ALA A 95 -21.01 23.92 22.99
N VAL A 96 -21.98 24.82 23.22
CA VAL A 96 -22.90 24.75 24.37
C VAL A 96 -24.18 23.96 24.03
N ASP A 97 -24.73 24.14 22.83
CA ASP A 97 -26.01 23.53 22.44
C ASP A 97 -26.04 22.99 20.99
N GLY A 98 -24.92 23.06 20.27
CA GLY A 98 -24.83 22.66 18.87
C GLY A 98 -25.46 23.64 17.88
N SER A 99 -25.97 24.79 18.34
CA SER A 99 -26.58 25.80 17.48
C SER A 99 -25.60 26.94 17.17
N VAL A 100 -25.81 27.60 16.02
CA VAL A 100 -25.08 28.80 15.62
C VAL A 100 -25.78 30.05 16.15
N ILE A 101 -25.02 31.13 16.33
CA ILE A 101 -25.50 32.45 16.80
C ILE A 101 -26.58 33.05 15.86
N PHE A 102 -26.82 32.49 14.68
CA PHE A 102 -27.79 33.01 13.73
C PHE A 102 -28.60 31.88 13.11
N ALA A 103 -29.85 32.18 12.73
CA ALA A 103 -30.70 31.27 11.96
C ALA A 103 -29.94 30.68 10.75
N GLU A 104 -30.07 29.37 10.50
CA GLU A 104 -29.34 28.64 9.45
C GLU A 104 -29.55 29.29 8.06
N GLU A 105 -30.74 29.82 7.82
CA GLU A 105 -31.16 30.54 6.61
C GLU A 105 -30.41 31.86 6.40
N ALA A 106 -29.76 32.39 7.43
CA ALA A 106 -28.93 33.59 7.36
C ALA A 106 -27.51 33.30 6.87
N LEU A 107 -27.06 32.04 6.85
CA LEU A 107 -25.69 31.72 6.46
C LEU A 107 -25.33 32.16 5.03
N PRO A 108 -26.20 32.02 4.00
CA PRO A 108 -25.86 32.49 2.65
C PRO A 108 -25.48 33.98 2.59
N ASP A 109 -25.99 34.81 3.49
CA ASP A 109 -25.58 36.22 3.63
C ASP A 109 -24.30 36.40 4.45
N MET A 110 -24.13 35.62 5.53
CA MET A 110 -22.97 35.70 6.44
C MET A 110 -21.69 35.11 5.83
N TRP A 111 -21.78 33.96 5.17
CA TRP A 111 -20.62 33.21 4.69
C TRP A 111 -19.71 33.98 3.71
N PRO A 112 -20.23 34.74 2.72
CA PRO A 112 -19.38 35.57 1.86
C PRO A 112 -18.51 36.58 2.62
N ARG A 113 -18.98 37.06 3.78
CA ARG A 113 -18.23 37.98 4.65
C ARG A 113 -17.15 37.23 5.43
N VAL A 114 -17.53 36.14 6.09
CA VAL A 114 -16.63 35.23 6.80
C VAL A 114 -15.49 34.76 5.88
N TRP A 115 -15.83 34.25 4.70
CA TRP A 115 -14.86 33.69 3.76
C TRP A 115 -13.86 34.72 3.24
N ARG A 116 -14.28 35.97 2.96
CA ARG A 116 -13.36 37.03 2.53
C ARG A 116 -12.31 37.34 3.60
N TRP A 117 -12.70 37.35 4.87
CA TRP A 117 -11.76 37.53 5.98
C TRP A 117 -10.84 36.32 6.15
N ILE A 118 -11.36 35.09 6.08
CA ILE A 118 -10.53 33.87 6.14
C ILE A 118 -9.47 33.88 5.05
N ARG A 119 -9.82 34.19 3.79
CA ARG A 119 -8.85 34.26 2.68
C ARG A 119 -7.78 35.33 2.91
N TRP A 120 -8.17 36.48 3.45
CA TRP A 120 -7.23 37.55 3.75
C TRP A 120 -6.28 37.13 4.88
N LEU A 121 -6.79 36.54 5.96
CA LEU A 121 -6.01 36.01 7.08
C LEU A 121 -5.09 34.86 6.65
N ASP A 122 -5.52 33.95 5.80
CA ASP A 122 -4.68 32.88 5.27
C ASP A 122 -3.48 33.44 4.47
N LYS A 123 -3.69 34.51 3.70
CA LYS A 123 -2.64 35.15 2.91
C LYS A 123 -1.69 36.02 3.72
N HIS A 124 -2.20 36.69 4.77
CA HIS A 124 -1.49 37.77 5.47
C HIS A 124 -1.25 37.52 6.96
N GLY A 125 -1.86 36.49 7.55
CA GLY A 125 -1.86 36.22 8.98
C GLY A 125 -0.47 36.02 9.58
N GLY A 126 0.47 35.44 8.82
CA GLY A 126 1.87 35.30 9.25
C GLY A 126 2.63 36.63 9.41
N ARG A 127 2.05 37.76 9.00
CA ARG A 127 2.62 39.11 9.22
C ARG A 127 1.96 39.85 10.38
N LEU A 128 0.84 39.36 10.87
CA LEU A 128 0.19 39.89 12.06
C LEU A 128 0.94 39.35 13.30
N ALA A 129 0.80 40.01 14.44
CA ALA A 129 1.23 39.45 15.72
C ALA A 129 0.44 38.18 16.14
N LEU A 130 -0.46 37.69 15.28
CA LEU A 130 -1.10 36.39 15.41
C LEU A 130 -0.14 35.30 14.94
N SER A 131 0.07 34.27 15.76
CA SER A 131 0.81 33.12 15.25
C SER A 131 0.01 32.50 14.10
N SER A 132 0.70 31.98 13.08
CA SER A 132 0.02 31.30 11.98
C SER A 132 -0.87 30.15 12.49
N LEU A 133 -0.47 29.53 13.60
CA LEU A 133 -1.24 28.49 14.29
C LEU A 133 -2.58 29.00 14.81
N ASP A 134 -2.60 30.20 15.39
CA ASP A 134 -3.82 30.78 15.95
C ASP A 134 -4.77 31.21 14.83
N SER A 135 -4.23 31.68 13.71
CA SER A 135 -5.02 31.97 12.50
C SER A 135 -5.67 30.70 11.96
N TYR A 136 -4.87 29.63 11.75
CA TYR A 136 -5.38 28.35 11.26
C TYR A 136 -6.40 27.70 12.21
N SER A 137 -6.16 27.75 13.53
CA SER A 137 -7.12 27.21 14.52
C SER A 137 -8.45 27.94 14.42
N LEU A 138 -8.40 29.27 14.40
CA LEU A 138 -9.58 30.13 14.34
C LEU A 138 -10.51 29.75 13.20
N TYR A 139 -10.03 29.73 11.97
CA TYR A 139 -10.93 29.47 10.86
C TYR A 139 -11.24 27.99 10.66
N CYS A 140 -10.41 27.05 11.13
CA CYS A 140 -10.83 25.65 11.18
C CYS A 140 -11.99 25.45 12.16
N GLU A 141 -11.99 26.14 13.30
CA GLU A 141 -13.10 26.16 14.25
C GLU A 141 -14.35 26.78 13.61
N VAL A 142 -14.21 27.96 12.99
CA VAL A 142 -15.32 28.61 12.27
C VAL A 142 -15.89 27.69 11.18
N ILE A 143 -15.04 27.15 10.31
CA ILE A 143 -15.49 26.27 9.22
C ILE A 143 -16.15 25.03 9.81
N SER A 144 -15.56 24.39 10.81
CA SER A 144 -16.14 23.19 11.43
C SER A 144 -17.46 23.45 12.13
N THR A 145 -17.63 24.60 12.80
CA THR A 145 -18.89 24.96 13.44
C THR A 145 -19.96 25.24 12.41
N LEU A 146 -19.66 26.05 11.39
CA LEU A 146 -20.65 26.34 10.37
C LEU A 146 -21.05 25.08 9.59
N HIS A 147 -20.11 24.16 9.42
CA HIS A 147 -20.28 22.91 8.70
C HIS A 147 -21.18 21.86 9.37
N THR A 148 -21.48 21.95 10.67
CA THR A 148 -22.40 21.00 11.33
C THR A 148 -23.85 21.11 10.84
N HIS A 149 -24.19 22.17 10.12
CA HIS A 149 -25.52 22.46 9.59
C HIS A 149 -25.69 21.91 8.16
N THR A 150 -26.72 21.10 7.92
CA THR A 150 -26.84 20.32 6.67
C THR A 150 -27.01 21.19 5.43
N ASP A 151 -27.76 22.28 5.50
CA ASP A 151 -28.05 23.12 4.31
C ASP A 151 -26.84 24.00 3.95
N THR A 152 -25.97 24.21 4.92
CA THR A 152 -24.79 25.09 4.82
C THR A 152 -23.55 24.40 4.28
N ARG A 153 -23.47 23.09 4.49
CA ARG A 153 -22.35 22.24 4.13
C ARG A 153 -22.00 22.38 2.66
N LYS A 154 -23.02 22.33 1.80
CA LYS A 154 -22.87 22.49 0.36
C LYS A 154 -22.32 23.87 0.00
N LEU A 155 -22.83 24.94 0.63
CA LEU A 155 -22.33 26.30 0.39
C LEU A 155 -20.84 26.42 0.72
N ILE A 156 -20.41 25.88 1.86
CA ILE A 156 -19.00 25.89 2.27
C ILE A 156 -18.16 25.06 1.29
N TYR A 157 -18.58 23.85 0.95
CA TYR A 157 -17.83 22.96 0.05
C TYR A 157 -17.75 23.43 -1.40
N ASP A 158 -18.79 24.09 -1.90
CA ASP A 158 -18.81 24.66 -3.25
C ASP A 158 -18.01 25.97 -3.33
N THR A 159 -17.52 26.49 -2.19
CA THR A 159 -16.75 27.73 -2.14
C THR A 159 -15.32 27.50 -2.65
N PRO A 160 -14.92 28.12 -3.78
CA PRO A 160 -13.60 27.87 -4.38
C PRO A 160 -12.46 28.25 -3.43
N GLY A 161 -11.50 27.34 -3.29
CA GLY A 161 -10.30 27.54 -2.49
C GLY A 161 -10.46 27.26 -0.99
N VAL A 162 -11.66 26.88 -0.52
CA VAL A 162 -11.86 26.50 0.90
C VAL A 162 -10.94 25.34 1.29
N ARG A 163 -10.80 24.33 0.42
CA ARG A 163 -9.97 23.16 0.71
C ARG A 163 -8.48 23.46 0.58
N VAL A 164 -8.11 24.43 -0.26
CA VAL A 164 -6.73 24.93 -0.34
C VAL A 164 -6.31 25.53 1.00
N VAL A 165 -7.18 26.36 1.59
CA VAL A 165 -6.93 26.98 2.90
C VAL A 165 -6.88 25.90 4.00
N MET A 166 -7.80 24.94 3.98
CA MET A 166 -7.85 23.84 4.96
C MET A 166 -6.63 22.91 4.85
N ALA A 167 -6.18 22.56 3.65
CA ALA A 167 -4.98 21.74 3.47
C ALA A 167 -3.69 22.47 3.88
N ARG A 168 -3.62 23.80 3.73
CA ARG A 168 -2.49 24.58 4.26
C ARG A 168 -2.52 24.66 5.79
N ALA A 169 -3.71 24.77 6.38
CA ALA A 169 -3.92 24.64 7.82
C ALA A 169 -3.41 23.29 8.30
N TRP A 170 -3.82 22.23 7.62
CA TRP A 170 -3.39 20.87 7.89
C TRP A 170 -1.86 20.71 7.84
N ALA A 171 -1.23 21.18 6.76
CA ALA A 171 0.22 21.17 6.61
C ALA A 171 0.94 21.90 7.76
N THR A 172 0.39 23.03 8.19
CA THR A 172 0.94 23.80 9.31
C THR A 172 0.79 23.07 10.64
N PHE A 173 -0.38 22.48 10.93
CA PHE A 173 -0.61 21.72 12.16
C PHE A 173 0.32 20.50 12.26
N VAL A 174 0.43 19.72 11.18
CA VAL A 174 1.31 18.54 11.14
C VAL A 174 2.78 18.96 11.23
N GLY A 175 3.18 19.99 10.49
CA GLY A 175 4.56 20.51 10.49
C GLY A 175 5.02 21.03 11.85
N LYS A 176 4.10 21.62 12.62
CA LYS A 176 4.37 22.11 13.98
C LYS A 176 4.08 21.08 15.08
N ARG A 177 3.70 19.84 14.72
CA ARG A 177 3.35 18.75 15.65
C ARG A 177 2.34 19.17 16.71
N CYS A 178 1.30 19.89 16.30
CA CYS A 178 0.27 20.36 17.21
C CYS A 178 -0.46 19.17 17.86
N THR A 179 -0.79 19.32 19.15
CA THR A 179 -1.52 18.30 19.90
C THR A 179 -3.01 18.25 19.50
N PRO A 180 -3.65 17.07 19.64
CA PRO A 180 -5.10 16.86 19.45
C PRO A 180 -6.01 17.91 20.09
N GLU A 181 -5.58 18.44 21.24
CA GLU A 181 -6.35 19.30 22.15
C GLU A 181 -6.80 20.64 21.52
N ARG A 182 -6.30 20.97 20.33
CA ARG A 182 -6.77 22.15 19.59
C ARG A 182 -8.06 21.83 18.85
N ALA A 183 -9.17 22.44 19.29
CA ALA A 183 -10.49 22.32 18.66
C ALA A 183 -10.45 22.49 17.12
N GLY A 184 -9.62 23.42 16.61
CA GLY A 184 -9.43 23.61 15.17
C GLY A 184 -8.86 22.39 14.42
N TYR A 185 -8.07 21.53 15.07
CA TYR A 185 -7.54 20.33 14.43
C TYR A 185 -8.60 19.25 14.27
N VAL A 186 -9.44 19.05 15.29
CA VAL A 186 -10.61 18.15 15.21
C VAL A 186 -11.58 18.63 14.13
N GLY A 187 -11.82 19.94 14.08
CA GLY A 187 -12.67 20.56 13.07
C GLY A 187 -12.17 20.35 11.64
N LEU A 188 -10.87 20.51 11.42
CA LEU A 188 -10.21 20.17 10.16
C LEU A 188 -10.39 18.69 9.79
N CYS A 189 -10.20 17.78 10.74
CA CYS A 189 -10.38 16.34 10.50
C CYS A 189 -11.81 16.01 10.09
N ARG A 190 -12.81 16.59 10.77
CA ARG A 190 -14.22 16.44 10.39
C ARG A 190 -14.49 16.94 8.98
N PHE A 191 -13.95 18.11 8.62
CA PHE A 191 -14.08 18.68 7.28
C PHE A 191 -13.51 17.77 6.17
N LEU A 192 -12.44 17.01 6.47
CA LEU A 192 -11.83 16.05 5.55
C LEU A 192 -12.65 14.74 5.39
N LEU A 193 -13.54 14.41 6.32
CA LEU A 193 -14.31 13.15 6.30
C LEU A 193 -15.46 13.15 5.31
N GLU A 194 -15.97 14.32 4.91
CA GLU A 194 -17.25 14.36 4.21
C GLU A 194 -17.12 14.41 2.68
N ASP A 195 -18.06 13.70 2.07
CA ASP A 195 -18.16 13.36 0.65
C ASP A 195 -16.97 12.56 0.11
N THR A 196 -17.25 11.73 -0.90
CA THR A 196 -16.18 11.08 -1.64
C THR A 196 -15.48 12.17 -2.45
N PRO A 197 -14.22 12.53 -2.15
CA PRO A 197 -13.57 13.68 -2.79
C PRO A 197 -13.52 13.50 -4.31
N SER A 198 -14.03 14.49 -5.02
CA SER A 198 -13.91 14.57 -6.48
C SER A 198 -12.45 14.81 -6.89
N TYR A 199 -12.14 14.63 -8.18
CA TYR A 199 -10.80 14.96 -8.68
C TYR A 199 -10.42 16.43 -8.39
N ASP A 200 -11.36 17.36 -8.60
CA ASP A 200 -11.15 18.79 -8.33
C ASP A 200 -10.90 19.05 -6.84
N THR A 201 -11.61 18.33 -5.97
CA THR A 201 -11.41 18.37 -4.52
C THR A 201 -9.97 17.94 -4.16
N ILE A 202 -9.47 16.87 -4.77
CA ILE A 202 -8.09 16.41 -4.56
C ILE A 202 -7.09 17.46 -5.07
N GLN A 203 -7.35 18.12 -6.20
CA GLN A 203 -6.47 19.19 -6.71
C GLN A 203 -6.39 20.40 -5.76
N GLU A 204 -7.50 20.81 -5.16
CA GLU A 204 -7.47 21.88 -4.14
C GLU A 204 -6.64 21.47 -2.91
N LEU A 205 -6.78 20.22 -2.45
CA LEU A 205 -5.97 19.70 -1.35
C LEU A 205 -4.47 19.66 -1.72
N VAL A 206 -4.14 19.22 -2.94
CA VAL A 206 -2.77 19.22 -3.47
C VAL A 206 -2.19 20.64 -3.48
N GLN A 207 -2.97 21.62 -3.98
CA GLN A 207 -2.55 23.02 -4.01
C GLN A 207 -2.25 23.56 -2.61
N GLY A 208 -3.08 23.22 -1.61
CA GLY A 208 -2.89 23.68 -0.24
C GLY A 208 -1.75 22.97 0.51
N ALA A 209 -1.48 21.70 0.18
CA ALA A 209 -0.45 20.89 0.84
C ALA A 209 0.99 21.20 0.41
N GLY A 210 1.18 21.87 -0.74
CA GLY A 210 2.51 22.19 -1.28
C GLY A 210 2.55 22.39 -2.80
N GLY A 211 1.46 22.06 -3.49
CA GLY A 211 1.32 22.24 -4.95
C GLY A 211 1.61 20.99 -5.76
N SER A 212 2.01 19.88 -5.12
CA SER A 212 2.27 18.61 -5.80
C SER A 212 1.59 17.42 -5.10
N GLN A 213 1.30 16.36 -5.87
CA GLN A 213 0.77 15.11 -5.29
C GLN A 213 1.71 14.52 -4.22
N PRO A 214 3.05 14.52 -4.42
CA PRO A 214 3.97 14.14 -3.35
C PRO A 214 3.85 14.92 -2.05
N ASP A 215 3.57 16.23 -2.11
CA ASP A 215 3.41 17.03 -0.90
C ASP A 215 2.17 16.60 -0.11
N LEU A 216 1.05 16.32 -0.80
CA LEU A 216 -0.15 15.80 -0.13
C LEU A 216 0.09 14.39 0.43
N ALA A 217 0.72 13.49 -0.34
CA ALA A 217 1.09 12.16 0.13
C ALA A 217 1.95 12.21 1.40
N LYS A 218 2.98 13.06 1.40
CA LYS A 218 3.86 13.30 2.55
C LYS A 218 3.08 13.86 3.75
N LEU A 219 2.19 14.83 3.53
CA LEU A 219 1.34 15.40 4.57
C LEU A 219 0.44 14.34 5.22
N MET A 220 -0.23 13.53 4.41
CA MET A 220 -1.12 12.47 4.90
C MET A 220 -0.37 11.43 5.73
N VAL A 221 0.79 10.95 5.26
CA VAL A 221 1.59 9.97 6.01
C VAL A 221 2.20 10.59 7.26
N ALA A 222 2.63 11.85 7.21
CA ALA A 222 3.11 12.58 8.37
C ALA A 222 2.01 12.75 9.43
N HIS A 223 0.76 12.99 9.02
CA HIS A 223 -0.39 12.98 9.92
C HIS A 223 -0.48 11.61 10.63
N LEU A 224 -0.56 10.50 9.90
CA LEU A 224 -0.71 9.18 10.53
C LEU A 224 0.42 8.88 11.53
N LYS A 225 1.67 9.21 11.17
CA LYS A 225 2.85 9.00 12.04
C LYS A 225 2.85 9.92 13.26
N LEU A 226 2.25 11.10 13.19
CA LEU A 226 2.15 12.02 14.32
C LEU A 226 1.29 11.43 15.44
N PHE A 227 0.16 10.81 15.08
CA PHE A 227 -0.79 10.26 16.06
C PHE A 227 -0.52 8.81 16.44
N ILE A 228 0.03 8.01 15.52
CA ILE A 228 0.41 6.62 15.78
C ILE A 228 1.90 6.41 15.46
N PRO A 229 2.80 6.94 16.31
CA PRO A 229 4.25 6.79 16.11
C PRO A 229 4.74 5.37 16.39
N ARG A 230 3.99 4.59 17.18
CA ARG A 230 4.34 3.23 17.61
C ARG A 230 3.09 2.34 17.64
N HIS A 231 3.29 1.04 17.45
CA HIS A 231 2.25 0.02 17.41
C HIS A 231 1.81 -0.49 18.80
N ASP A 232 2.50 -0.10 19.86
CA ASP A 232 2.28 -0.53 21.25
C ASP A 232 1.48 0.50 22.06
N VAL A 233 0.94 1.52 21.40
CA VAL A 233 0.08 2.54 22.00
C VAL A 233 -1.35 2.31 21.52
N PRO A 234 -2.33 2.13 22.43
CA PRO A 234 -3.73 1.93 22.06
C PRO A 234 -4.31 3.18 21.40
N ILE A 235 -5.25 2.99 20.47
CA ILE A 235 -5.92 4.11 19.79
C ILE A 235 -7.10 4.58 20.64
N SER A 236 -6.95 5.75 21.27
CA SER A 236 -8.06 6.44 21.94
C SER A 236 -9.14 6.86 20.94
N ASN A 237 -10.38 7.05 21.40
CA ASN A 237 -11.48 7.55 20.54
C ASN A 237 -11.15 8.90 19.88
N GLU A 238 -10.48 9.78 20.62
CA GLU A 238 -9.99 11.05 20.09
C GLU A 238 -8.97 10.83 18.97
N THR A 239 -7.98 9.96 19.18
CA THR A 239 -7.00 9.62 18.14
C THR A 239 -7.66 9.01 16.91
N SER A 240 -8.62 8.11 17.10
CA SER A 240 -9.41 7.52 16.03
C SER A 240 -10.14 8.58 15.19
N THR A 241 -10.76 9.55 15.86
CA THR A 241 -11.46 10.67 15.22
C THR A 241 -10.52 11.50 14.35
N LEU A 242 -9.26 11.65 14.74
CA LEU A 242 -8.27 12.42 14.01
C LEU A 242 -7.69 11.67 12.80
N ILE A 243 -7.42 10.37 12.92
CA ILE A 243 -6.77 9.60 11.84
C ILE A 243 -7.76 9.04 10.81
N ARG A 244 -9.00 8.74 11.20
CA ARG A 244 -10.04 8.18 10.32
C ARG A 244 -10.26 9.00 9.03
N PRO A 245 -10.36 10.34 9.05
CA PRO A 245 -10.45 11.16 7.83
C PRO A 245 -9.33 10.89 6.83
N VAL A 246 -8.10 10.77 7.32
CA VAL A 246 -6.93 10.58 6.47
C VAL A 246 -6.93 9.18 5.88
N VAL A 247 -7.33 8.17 6.65
CA VAL A 247 -7.51 6.80 6.16
C VAL A 247 -8.59 6.76 5.07
N GLN A 248 -9.74 7.42 5.26
CA GLN A 248 -10.78 7.51 4.23
C GLN A 248 -10.29 8.23 2.97
N LEU A 249 -9.58 9.35 3.14
CA LEU A 249 -8.98 10.07 2.02
C LEU A 249 -7.99 9.17 1.23
N PHE A 250 -7.17 8.37 1.91
CA PHE A 250 -6.32 7.38 1.26
C PHE A 250 -7.12 6.35 0.48
N LYS A 251 -8.20 5.83 1.05
CA LYS A 251 -9.07 4.86 0.39
C LYS A 251 -9.63 5.41 -0.93
N THR A 252 -10.05 6.68 -0.95
CA THR A 252 -10.57 7.34 -2.16
C THR A 252 -9.47 7.64 -3.18
N ILE A 253 -8.33 8.19 -2.75
CA ILE A 253 -7.20 8.47 -3.66
C ILE A 253 -6.68 7.18 -4.29
N ASN A 254 -6.52 6.13 -3.50
CA ASN A 254 -6.02 4.83 -3.97
C ASN A 254 -7.00 4.13 -4.93
N SER A 255 -8.29 4.49 -4.93
CA SER A 255 -9.22 4.02 -5.97
C SER A 255 -9.16 4.79 -7.28
N THR A 256 -8.53 5.97 -7.31
CA THR A 256 -8.63 6.90 -8.44
C THR A 256 -7.31 7.11 -9.19
N VAL A 257 -6.15 7.05 -8.52
CA VAL A 257 -4.87 7.45 -9.14
C VAL A 257 -3.71 6.52 -8.76
N GLU A 258 -3.25 5.70 -9.71
CA GLU A 258 -2.14 4.75 -9.50
C GLU A 258 -0.77 5.43 -9.28
N GLU A 259 -0.59 6.63 -9.82
CA GLU A 259 0.68 7.38 -9.82
C GLU A 259 1.16 7.70 -8.39
N TRP A 260 0.23 7.80 -7.44
CA TRP A 260 0.49 8.14 -6.04
C TRP A 260 1.23 7.04 -5.30
N ASN A 261 1.09 5.79 -5.75
CA ASN A 261 1.57 4.62 -5.02
C ASN A 261 3.06 4.72 -4.71
N SER A 262 3.89 5.05 -5.70
CA SER A 262 5.35 5.13 -5.53
C SER A 262 5.77 6.08 -4.41
N GLU A 263 5.09 7.22 -4.31
CA GLU A 263 5.37 8.24 -3.31
C GLU A 263 4.77 7.90 -1.95
N LEU A 264 3.58 7.31 -1.90
CA LEU A 264 3.02 6.79 -0.66
C LEU A 264 3.93 5.73 0.00
N PHE A 265 4.56 4.89 -0.83
CA PHE A 265 5.56 3.94 -0.35
C PHE A 265 6.84 4.63 0.15
N SER A 266 7.36 5.61 -0.59
CA SER A 266 8.58 6.34 -0.20
C SER A 266 8.41 7.04 1.15
N GLN A 267 7.20 7.51 1.44
CA GLN A 267 6.84 8.12 2.72
C GLN A 267 6.59 7.11 3.85
N GLY A 268 6.52 5.81 3.56
CA GLY A 268 6.35 4.76 4.56
C GLY A 268 4.91 4.52 5.01
N LEU A 269 3.93 4.72 4.11
CA LEU A 269 2.51 4.49 4.39
C LEU A 269 2.23 3.06 4.88
N VAL A 270 2.88 2.04 4.28
CA VAL A 270 2.70 0.63 4.66
C VAL A 270 2.90 0.40 6.15
N ARG A 271 4.00 0.93 6.70
CA ARG A 271 4.30 0.79 8.13
C ARG A 271 3.29 1.53 8.99
N ALA A 272 2.87 2.73 8.57
CA ALA A 272 1.86 3.50 9.30
C ALA A 272 0.51 2.77 9.36
N LEU A 273 0.04 2.18 8.26
CA LEU A 273 -1.20 1.38 8.23
C LEU A 273 -1.10 0.15 9.14
N VAL A 274 0.01 -0.59 9.09
CA VAL A 274 0.21 -1.74 9.98
C VAL A 274 0.26 -1.33 11.45
N PHE A 275 0.85 -0.18 11.77
CA PHE A 275 0.85 0.33 13.13
C PHE A 275 -0.55 0.68 13.61
N ILE A 276 -1.37 1.33 12.78
CA ILE A 276 -2.78 1.61 13.10
C ILE A 276 -3.52 0.30 13.39
N MET A 277 -3.40 -0.71 12.52
CA MET A 277 -4.08 -2.01 12.71
C MET A 277 -3.65 -2.71 14.00
N ARG A 278 -2.36 -2.68 14.33
CA ARG A 278 -1.83 -3.27 15.58
C ARG A 278 -2.27 -2.49 16.83
N SER A 279 -2.18 -1.17 16.77
CA SER A 279 -2.59 -0.29 17.86
C SER A 279 -4.08 -0.45 18.17
N SER A 280 -4.94 -0.55 17.15
CA SER A 280 -6.38 -0.79 17.33
C SER A 280 -6.72 -2.13 17.98
N ALA A 281 -5.83 -3.13 17.86
CA ALA A 281 -6.04 -4.44 18.43
C ALA A 281 -5.68 -4.53 19.93
N LEU A 282 -5.15 -3.46 20.52
CA LEU A 282 -4.82 -3.43 21.94
C LEU A 282 -6.09 -3.32 22.81
N PRO A 283 -6.13 -3.96 24.00
CA PRO A 283 -7.35 -4.03 24.82
C PRO A 283 -7.97 -2.69 25.25
N SER A 284 -7.19 -1.60 25.26
CA SER A 284 -7.65 -0.26 25.64
C SER A 284 -8.10 0.59 24.45
N SER A 285 -8.18 0.02 23.26
CA SER A 285 -8.63 0.74 22.06
C SER A 285 -10.15 0.83 22.02
N GLY A 286 -10.66 1.92 21.44
CA GLY A 286 -12.10 2.11 21.27
C GLY A 286 -12.74 1.04 20.38
N GLU A 287 -13.96 0.60 20.75
CA GLU A 287 -14.75 -0.40 19.99
C GLU A 287 -15.08 0.07 18.56
N ASP A 288 -15.14 1.38 18.33
CA ASP A 288 -15.49 1.97 17.02
C ASP A 288 -14.35 1.91 15.97
N ASN A 289 -13.23 1.26 16.26
CA ASN A 289 -12.06 1.21 15.35
C ASN A 289 -12.18 0.16 14.25
N ASP A 290 -13.15 -0.76 14.32
CA ASP A 290 -13.25 -1.91 13.44
C ASP A 290 -13.35 -1.57 11.95
N ALA A 291 -14.18 -0.59 11.59
CA ALA A 291 -14.33 -0.15 10.20
C ALA A 291 -13.04 0.50 9.67
N MET A 292 -12.33 1.26 10.51
CA MET A 292 -11.07 1.90 10.14
C MET A 292 -9.96 0.85 9.94
N VAL A 293 -9.95 -0.21 10.75
CA VAL A 293 -9.01 -1.32 10.59
C VAL A 293 -9.24 -2.04 9.26
N ASP A 294 -10.50 -2.32 8.90
CA ASP A 294 -10.83 -2.90 7.59
C ASP A 294 -10.41 -1.97 6.43
N ASP A 295 -10.65 -0.67 6.55
CA ASP A 295 -10.19 0.31 5.56
C ASP A 295 -8.66 0.30 5.40
N CYS A 296 -7.91 0.18 6.51
CA CYS A 296 -6.46 0.04 6.47
C CYS A 296 -6.03 -1.23 5.72
N PHE A 297 -6.72 -2.35 5.93
CA PHE A 297 -6.46 -3.58 5.18
C PHE A 297 -6.77 -3.40 3.68
N ILE A 298 -7.91 -2.81 3.33
CA ILE A 298 -8.30 -2.56 1.94
C ILE A 298 -7.26 -1.70 1.22
N ILE A 299 -6.82 -0.61 1.85
CA ILE A 299 -5.76 0.25 1.32
C ILE A 299 -4.47 -0.54 1.15
N LEU A 300 -4.05 -1.29 2.17
CA LEU A 300 -2.83 -2.08 2.13
C LEU A 300 -2.86 -3.15 1.02
N ILE A 301 -3.95 -3.90 0.90
CA ILE A 301 -4.12 -4.93 -0.14
C ILE A 301 -3.98 -4.30 -1.52
N ARG A 302 -4.65 -3.17 -1.79
CA ARG A 302 -4.55 -2.46 -3.06
C ARG A 302 -3.11 -2.03 -3.32
N LEU A 303 -2.45 -1.40 -2.35
CA LEU A 303 -1.06 -0.97 -2.45
C LEU A 303 -0.14 -2.15 -2.81
N LEU A 304 -0.24 -3.26 -2.07
CA LEU A 304 0.58 -4.45 -2.25
C LEU A 304 0.27 -5.18 -3.57
N MET A 305 -1.00 -5.21 -4.01
CA MET A 305 -1.41 -5.84 -5.27
C MET A 305 -1.06 -5.02 -6.51
N LEU A 306 -1.09 -3.69 -6.43
CA LEU A 306 -0.82 -2.79 -7.56
C LEU A 306 0.66 -2.71 -7.87
N THR A 307 1.49 -2.56 -6.85
CA THR A 307 2.95 -2.47 -7.05
C THR A 307 3.61 -3.84 -7.10
N ARG A 308 3.06 -4.82 -6.39
CA ARG A 308 3.64 -6.15 -6.11
C ARG A 308 5.16 -6.12 -5.90
N GLN A 309 5.67 -5.04 -5.33
CA GLN A 309 7.06 -4.98 -4.93
C GLN A 309 7.14 -5.72 -3.60
N HIS A 310 7.66 -6.94 -3.64
CA HIS A 310 7.83 -7.81 -2.48
C HIS A 310 8.56 -7.13 -1.32
N LYS A 311 9.38 -6.10 -1.59
CA LYS A 311 9.98 -5.24 -0.56
C LYS A 311 8.94 -4.60 0.37
N HIS A 312 7.82 -4.12 -0.15
CA HIS A 312 6.75 -3.51 0.65
C HIS A 312 5.94 -4.55 1.43
N ILE A 313 5.85 -5.78 0.91
CA ILE A 313 5.29 -6.91 1.67
C ILE A 313 6.23 -7.25 2.84
N ALA A 314 7.55 -7.27 2.60
CA ALA A 314 8.54 -7.45 3.65
C ALA A 314 8.50 -6.30 4.69
N ASP A 315 8.32 -5.05 4.27
CA ASP A 315 8.14 -3.89 5.16
C ASP A 315 6.88 -4.03 6.03
N ALA A 316 5.77 -4.51 5.44
CA ALA A 316 4.52 -4.75 6.16
C ALA A 316 4.68 -5.86 7.20
N LEU A 317 5.33 -6.97 6.82
CA LEU A 317 5.62 -8.08 7.73
C LEU A 317 6.54 -7.65 8.87
N GLU A 318 7.59 -6.88 8.57
CA GLU A 318 8.48 -6.30 9.59
C GLU A 318 7.76 -5.33 10.52
N ALA A 319 6.74 -4.62 10.04
CA ALA A 319 5.89 -3.79 10.89
C ALA A 319 4.90 -4.59 11.77
N GLY A 320 4.80 -5.92 11.57
CA GLY A 320 3.93 -6.82 12.32
C GLY A 320 2.60 -7.13 11.64
N LEU A 321 2.56 -7.22 10.31
CA LEU A 321 1.33 -7.54 9.57
C LEU A 321 0.69 -8.87 10.01
N LEU A 322 1.46 -9.92 10.30
CA LEU A 322 0.90 -11.19 10.78
C LEU A 322 0.17 -11.01 12.12
N HIS A 323 0.71 -10.17 13.00
CA HIS A 323 0.08 -9.86 14.27
C HIS A 323 -1.24 -9.10 14.08
N ALA A 324 -1.25 -8.10 13.17
CA ALA A 324 -2.46 -7.39 12.79
C ALA A 324 -3.53 -8.32 12.19
N ILE A 325 -3.15 -9.30 11.37
CA ILE A 325 -4.07 -10.29 10.78
C ILE A 325 -4.72 -11.15 11.86
N VAL A 326 -3.92 -11.71 12.78
CA VAL A 326 -4.43 -12.65 13.79
C VAL A 326 -5.36 -11.94 14.77
N LEU A 327 -5.06 -10.69 15.15
CA LEU A 327 -5.88 -9.89 16.05
C LEU A 327 -6.95 -9.03 15.35
N SER A 328 -7.14 -9.16 14.03
CA SER A 328 -8.07 -8.29 13.33
C SER A 328 -9.52 -8.51 13.79
N PRO A 329 -10.37 -7.47 13.76
CA PRO A 329 -11.77 -7.61 14.07
C PRO A 329 -12.52 -8.46 13.01
N PRO A 330 -13.72 -8.97 13.33
CA PRO A 330 -14.53 -9.76 12.39
C PRO A 330 -14.89 -9.01 11.10
N THR A 331 -15.06 -7.69 11.16
CA THR A 331 -15.34 -6.83 10.00
C THR A 331 -14.25 -6.94 8.92
N ALA A 332 -13.00 -7.22 9.31
CA ALA A 332 -11.86 -7.33 8.41
C ALA A 332 -11.67 -8.73 7.80
N THR A 333 -12.57 -9.68 8.04
CA THR A 333 -12.38 -11.10 7.65
C THR A 333 -12.15 -11.29 6.14
N LEU A 334 -12.90 -10.57 5.27
CA LEU A 334 -12.72 -10.66 3.82
C LEU A 334 -11.36 -10.10 3.37
N SER A 335 -10.93 -9.00 3.99
CA SER A 335 -9.63 -8.39 3.73
C SER A 335 -8.49 -9.30 4.19
N VAL A 336 -8.61 -9.91 5.37
CA VAL A 336 -7.68 -10.93 5.87
C VAL A 336 -7.64 -12.15 4.94
N GLN A 337 -8.80 -12.64 4.50
CA GLN A 337 -8.86 -13.72 3.52
C GLN A 337 -8.04 -13.36 2.27
N CYS A 338 -8.23 -12.17 1.71
CA CYS A 338 -7.50 -11.72 0.52
C CYS A 338 -5.98 -11.71 0.77
N LEU A 339 -5.52 -11.21 1.92
CA LEU A 339 -4.09 -11.24 2.27
C LEU A 339 -3.55 -12.67 2.38
N LEU A 340 -4.25 -13.55 3.08
CA LEU A 340 -3.79 -14.92 3.36
C LEU A 340 -3.88 -15.85 2.16
N THR A 341 -4.82 -15.62 1.25
CA THR A 341 -5.07 -16.51 0.10
C THR A 341 -4.50 -15.99 -1.21
N LEU A 342 -4.35 -14.67 -1.38
CA LEU A 342 -3.91 -14.07 -2.63
C LEU A 342 -2.59 -13.29 -2.50
N VAL A 343 -2.40 -12.48 -1.47
CA VAL A 343 -1.23 -11.57 -1.43
C VAL A 343 0.02 -12.26 -0.89
N LEU A 344 -0.06 -12.83 0.31
CA LEU A 344 1.09 -13.40 1.01
C LEU A 344 1.61 -14.69 0.37
N PRO A 345 0.77 -15.67 -0.05
CA PRO A 345 1.24 -16.88 -0.73
C PRO A 345 2.11 -16.59 -1.95
N LEU A 346 1.69 -15.63 -2.78
CA LEU A 346 2.42 -15.18 -3.97
C LEU A 346 3.80 -14.61 -3.66
N ALA A 347 3.94 -14.00 -2.48
CA ALA A 347 5.17 -13.38 -2.04
C ALA A 347 6.15 -14.37 -1.37
N THR A 348 5.71 -15.61 -1.07
CA THR A 348 6.58 -16.63 -0.44
C THR A 348 7.70 -17.15 -1.36
N ALA A 349 7.66 -16.85 -2.66
CA ALA A 349 8.74 -17.15 -3.60
C ALA A 349 10.00 -16.28 -3.36
N TYR A 350 9.89 -15.21 -2.56
CA TYR A 350 10.98 -14.30 -2.25
C TYR A 350 11.57 -14.62 -0.87
N TYR A 351 12.90 -14.78 -0.80
CA TYR A 351 13.64 -15.02 0.44
C TYR A 351 13.35 -13.94 1.49
N SER A 352 13.41 -12.67 1.07
CA SER A 352 13.22 -11.50 1.94
C SER A 352 11.87 -11.54 2.65
N VAL A 353 10.81 -11.85 1.92
CA VAL A 353 9.45 -11.99 2.47
C VAL A 353 9.35 -13.22 3.36
N LEU A 354 9.77 -14.39 2.87
CA LEU A 354 9.64 -15.65 3.62
C LEU A 354 10.42 -15.62 4.94
N HIS A 355 11.59 -14.97 4.95
CA HIS A 355 12.37 -14.74 6.15
C HIS A 355 11.61 -13.88 7.17
N LYS A 356 10.93 -12.81 6.71
CA LYS A 356 10.09 -11.97 7.58
C LYS A 356 8.84 -12.70 8.06
N ILE A 357 8.24 -13.57 7.23
CA ILE A 357 7.15 -14.47 7.65
C ILE A 357 7.63 -15.37 8.80
N ARG A 358 8.79 -16.04 8.66
CA ARG A 358 9.36 -16.88 9.71
C ARG A 358 9.49 -16.14 11.04
N THR A 359 10.03 -14.92 11.02
CA THR A 359 10.15 -14.09 12.23
C THR A 359 8.78 -13.73 12.81
N GLY A 360 7.85 -13.26 11.97
CA GLY A 360 6.52 -12.86 12.43
C GLY A 360 5.67 -14.03 12.95
N LEU A 361 5.88 -15.25 12.44
CA LEU A 361 5.21 -16.45 12.96
C LEU A 361 5.60 -16.74 14.42
N GLU A 362 6.86 -16.49 14.80
CA GLU A 362 7.29 -16.62 16.19
C GLU A 362 6.62 -15.59 17.12
N GLU A 363 6.32 -14.39 16.60
CA GLU A 363 5.65 -13.34 17.37
C GLU A 363 4.17 -13.64 17.64
N VAL A 364 3.50 -14.37 16.74
CA VAL A 364 2.06 -14.66 16.86
C VAL A 364 1.75 -16.07 17.34
N LYS A 365 2.77 -16.90 17.62
CA LYS A 365 2.59 -18.32 17.95
C LYS A 365 1.62 -18.57 19.11
N ASP A 366 1.69 -17.75 20.15
CA ASP A 366 0.84 -17.93 21.33
C ASP A 366 -0.62 -17.57 21.02
N ILE A 367 -0.84 -16.53 20.20
CA ILE A 367 -2.17 -16.09 19.77
C ILE A 367 -2.78 -17.14 18.83
N THR A 368 -2.00 -17.66 17.88
CA THR A 368 -2.48 -18.67 16.91
C THR A 368 -2.76 -20.05 17.53
N ARG A 369 -2.37 -20.26 18.80
CA ARG A 369 -2.68 -21.46 19.59
C ARG A 369 -3.87 -21.27 20.53
N SER A 370 -4.45 -20.07 20.59
CA SER A 370 -5.62 -19.81 21.42
C SER A 370 -6.88 -20.45 20.82
N SER A 371 -7.81 -20.86 21.69
CA SER A 371 -9.11 -21.37 21.28
C SER A 371 -9.91 -20.34 20.48
N ASP A 372 -9.78 -19.07 20.84
CA ASP A 372 -10.53 -17.97 20.22
C ASP A 372 -10.13 -17.78 18.76
N PHE A 373 -8.83 -17.92 18.46
CA PHE A 373 -8.37 -17.86 17.08
C PHE A 373 -8.89 -19.04 16.26
N TRP A 374 -8.83 -20.26 16.80
CA TRP A 374 -9.32 -21.47 16.12
C TRP A 374 -10.83 -21.44 15.85
N ALA A 375 -11.59 -20.79 16.74
CA ALA A 375 -13.03 -20.60 16.57
C ALA A 375 -13.38 -19.49 15.56
N SER A 376 -12.41 -18.67 15.13
CA SER A 376 -12.65 -17.56 14.20
C SER A 376 -12.71 -18.01 12.74
N ASP A 377 -13.47 -17.28 11.91
CA ASP A 377 -13.56 -17.52 10.46
C ASP A 377 -12.20 -17.40 9.75
N LYS A 378 -11.25 -16.67 10.36
CA LYS A 378 -9.90 -16.47 9.84
C LYS A 378 -9.07 -17.75 9.86
N TYR A 379 -9.35 -18.66 10.79
CA TYR A 379 -8.54 -19.87 11.00
C TYR A 379 -8.43 -20.73 9.74
N LYS A 380 -9.53 -20.88 8.99
CA LYS A 380 -9.53 -21.64 7.73
C LYS A 380 -8.52 -21.08 6.72
N PHE A 381 -8.52 -19.76 6.52
CA PHE A 381 -7.61 -19.10 5.58
C PHE A 381 -6.17 -19.13 6.07
N TRP A 382 -5.99 -19.03 7.40
CA TRP A 382 -4.68 -19.17 8.04
C TRP A 382 -4.08 -20.55 7.80
N THR A 383 -4.85 -21.63 7.97
CA THR A 383 -4.38 -23.00 7.72
C THR A 383 -3.94 -23.20 6.26
N GLN A 384 -4.74 -22.71 5.29
CA GLN A 384 -4.39 -22.76 3.87
C GLN A 384 -3.09 -21.99 3.57
N PHE A 385 -2.92 -20.83 4.19
CA PHE A 385 -1.68 -20.06 4.08
C PHE A 385 -0.49 -20.83 4.67
N MET A 386 -0.67 -21.46 5.83
CA MET A 386 0.38 -22.20 6.51
C MET A 386 0.85 -23.42 5.72
N GLU A 387 -0.03 -24.12 5.00
CA GLU A 387 0.38 -25.23 4.10
C GLU A 387 1.41 -24.77 3.06
N VAL A 388 1.19 -23.60 2.46
CA VAL A 388 2.15 -23.00 1.52
C VAL A 388 3.42 -22.60 2.26
N VAL A 389 3.30 -21.90 3.39
CA VAL A 389 4.46 -21.36 4.14
C VAL A 389 5.37 -22.47 4.66
N GLU A 390 4.82 -23.53 5.26
CA GLU A 390 5.61 -24.64 5.82
C GLU A 390 6.44 -25.34 4.75
N HIS A 391 5.84 -25.62 3.59
CA HIS A 391 6.53 -26.16 2.43
C HIS A 391 7.68 -25.24 1.99
N ARG A 392 7.48 -23.92 1.97
CA ARG A 392 8.52 -22.96 1.60
C ARG A 392 9.60 -22.81 2.67
N LEU A 393 9.24 -22.89 3.96
CA LEU A 393 10.19 -22.82 5.08
C LEU A 393 11.11 -24.05 5.12
N GLU A 394 10.65 -25.22 4.70
CA GLU A 394 11.49 -26.39 4.47
C GLU A 394 12.60 -26.08 3.45
N VAL A 395 12.21 -25.54 2.28
CA VAL A 395 13.17 -25.14 1.24
C VAL A 395 14.15 -24.10 1.76
N LEU A 396 13.64 -23.10 2.49
CA LEU A 396 14.46 -22.05 3.09
C LEU A 396 15.50 -22.62 4.03
N ARG A 397 15.13 -23.58 4.89
CA ARG A 397 16.06 -24.21 5.85
C ARG A 397 17.18 -24.93 5.13
N ARG A 398 16.86 -25.75 4.11
CA ARG A 398 17.83 -26.44 3.26
C ARG A 398 18.74 -25.47 2.50
N TYR A 399 18.17 -24.37 2.01
CA TYR A 399 18.92 -23.29 1.36
C TYR A 399 19.93 -22.64 2.31
N GLU A 400 19.52 -22.30 3.52
CA GLU A 400 20.40 -21.70 4.54
C GLU A 400 21.46 -22.69 5.05
N GLN A 401 21.18 -24.00 5.05
CA GLN A 401 22.15 -25.07 5.37
C GLN A 401 23.16 -25.33 4.25
N GLY A 402 22.92 -24.79 3.05
CA GLY A 402 23.79 -24.99 1.89
C GLY A 402 23.55 -26.30 1.14
N ASP A 403 22.44 -27.00 1.39
CA ASP A 403 22.08 -28.25 0.69
C ASP A 403 21.96 -28.04 -0.83
N TRP A 404 21.55 -26.85 -1.25
CA TRP A 404 21.43 -26.47 -2.66
C TRP A 404 22.73 -25.89 -3.25
N LEU A 405 23.79 -25.76 -2.44
CA LEU A 405 25.17 -25.52 -2.88
C LEU A 405 25.92 -26.85 -3.15
N SER A 406 25.25 -28.00 -2.96
CA SER A 406 25.82 -29.36 -3.08
C SER A 406 26.39 -29.70 -4.46
N GLY A 407 26.15 -28.87 -5.46
CA GLY A 407 27.01 -28.77 -6.63
C GLY A 407 26.23 -28.46 -7.88
N ARG A 408 26.65 -27.40 -8.57
CA ARG A 408 26.15 -27.05 -9.88
C ARG A 408 27.06 -27.68 -10.92
N HIS A 409 26.53 -28.02 -12.08
CA HIS A 409 27.35 -28.41 -13.20
C HIS A 409 27.98 -27.19 -13.87
N CYS A 410 29.17 -27.37 -14.44
CA CYS A 410 29.78 -26.38 -15.32
C CYS A 410 28.84 -26.09 -16.49
N ASP A 411 28.62 -24.81 -16.79
CA ASP A 411 27.74 -24.42 -17.90
C ASP A 411 28.38 -24.71 -19.26
N ASN A 412 29.70 -24.91 -19.34
CA ASN A 412 30.32 -25.43 -20.56
C ASN A 412 29.80 -26.85 -20.84
N LEU A 413 29.02 -26.99 -21.92
CA LEU A 413 28.38 -28.24 -22.33
C LEU A 413 29.38 -29.38 -22.51
N ASP A 414 30.62 -29.11 -22.91
CA ASP A 414 31.61 -30.18 -23.14
C ASP A 414 32.29 -30.66 -21.85
N CYS A 415 32.06 -29.97 -20.73
CA CYS A 415 32.76 -30.25 -19.48
C CYS A 415 32.02 -31.28 -18.61
N GLY A 416 30.74 -31.04 -18.32
CA GLY A 416 29.92 -31.91 -17.45
C GLY A 416 30.39 -32.02 -15.99
N LYS A 417 31.47 -31.35 -15.57
CA LYS A 417 31.94 -31.40 -14.17
C LYS A 417 30.92 -30.76 -13.24
N ARG A 418 30.51 -31.50 -12.21
CA ARG A 418 29.73 -31.01 -11.07
C ARG A 418 30.66 -30.59 -9.95
N MET A 419 30.52 -29.37 -9.46
CA MET A 419 31.35 -28.83 -8.37
C MET A 419 30.51 -27.96 -7.45
N ARG A 420 30.99 -27.71 -6.23
CA ARG A 420 30.30 -26.79 -5.32
C ARG A 420 30.26 -25.40 -5.93
N THR A 421 29.15 -24.68 -5.74
CA THR A 421 28.97 -23.34 -6.30
C THR A 421 30.08 -22.37 -5.87
N ALA A 422 30.62 -22.53 -4.66
CA ALA A 422 31.74 -21.73 -4.14
C ALA A 422 33.08 -21.97 -4.85
N GLU A 423 33.25 -23.14 -5.48
CA GLU A 423 34.46 -23.52 -6.23
C GLU A 423 34.38 -23.11 -7.71
N GLN A 424 33.22 -22.59 -8.14
CA GLN A 424 32.98 -22.19 -9.52
C GLN A 424 33.21 -20.70 -9.74
N SER A 425 33.86 -20.38 -10.86
CA SER A 425 33.94 -19.02 -11.37
C SER A 425 32.62 -18.62 -12.03
N ARG A 426 32.13 -17.41 -11.73
CA ARG A 426 30.95 -16.83 -12.39
C ARG A 426 31.37 -16.02 -13.61
N CYS A 427 30.53 -16.01 -14.64
CA CYS A 427 30.70 -15.06 -15.73
C CYS A 427 30.64 -13.62 -15.19
N SER A 428 31.68 -12.81 -15.42
CA SER A 428 31.73 -11.41 -14.98
C SER A 428 30.73 -10.51 -15.72
N GLY A 429 30.24 -10.94 -16.89
CA GLY A 429 29.24 -10.20 -17.67
C GLY A 429 27.82 -10.34 -17.12
N CYS A 430 27.28 -11.55 -17.11
CA CYS A 430 25.89 -11.80 -16.68
C CYS A 430 25.75 -12.22 -15.21
N GLY A 431 26.83 -12.72 -14.57
CA GLY A 431 26.79 -13.22 -13.19
C GLY A 431 26.03 -14.54 -12.98
N THR A 432 25.43 -15.11 -14.02
CA THR A 432 24.44 -16.21 -13.90
C THR A 432 24.96 -17.56 -14.39
N SER A 433 25.98 -17.54 -15.26
CA SER A 433 26.67 -18.73 -15.74
C SER A 433 27.89 -19.05 -14.88
N TYR A 434 28.10 -20.34 -14.61
CA TYR A 434 29.11 -20.85 -13.69
C TYR A 434 30.02 -21.86 -14.39
N TYR A 435 31.32 -21.72 -14.17
CA TYR A 435 32.35 -22.48 -14.84
C TYR A 435 33.35 -23.03 -13.84
N CYS A 436 33.77 -24.28 -14.07
CA CYS A 436 34.79 -24.91 -13.25
C CYS A 436 36.20 -24.33 -13.46
N SER A 437 36.42 -23.63 -14.58
CA SER A 437 37.69 -23.00 -14.91
C SER A 437 37.51 -21.88 -15.93
N LYS A 438 38.52 -21.01 -16.08
CA LYS A 438 38.54 -19.93 -17.06
C LYS A 438 38.55 -20.46 -18.50
N GLU A 439 39.14 -21.63 -18.73
CA GLU A 439 39.17 -22.30 -20.02
C GLU A 439 37.75 -22.73 -20.43
N CYS A 440 36.97 -23.29 -19.48
CA CYS A 440 35.58 -23.64 -19.74
C CYS A 440 34.71 -22.42 -20.04
N GLN A 441 34.91 -21.31 -19.30
CA GLN A 441 34.24 -20.05 -19.59
C GLN A 441 34.58 -19.54 -21.01
N THR A 442 35.87 -19.58 -21.39
CA THR A 442 36.34 -19.09 -22.69
C THR A 442 35.78 -19.93 -23.83
N ARG A 443 35.75 -21.26 -23.68
CA ARG A 443 35.16 -22.16 -24.67
C ARG A 443 33.66 -21.94 -24.83
N ASP A 444 32.92 -21.87 -23.72
CA ASP A 444 31.47 -21.61 -23.76
C ASP A 444 31.15 -20.22 -24.36
N TRP A 445 32.03 -19.24 -24.12
CA TRP A 445 31.93 -17.91 -24.72
C TRP A 445 32.11 -17.93 -26.24
N GLN A 446 33.13 -18.64 -26.74
CA GLN A 446 33.48 -18.67 -28.17
C GLN A 446 32.58 -19.61 -28.96
N GLU A 447 32.34 -20.81 -28.43
CA GLU A 447 31.74 -21.95 -29.17
C GLU A 447 30.38 -22.34 -28.58
N GLY A 448 30.21 -22.26 -27.26
CA GLY A 448 29.00 -22.72 -26.57
C GLY A 448 27.76 -21.82 -26.70
N GLY A 449 27.91 -20.67 -27.35
CA GLY A 449 26.82 -19.71 -27.62
C GLY A 449 26.59 -18.68 -26.51
N HIS A 450 27.31 -18.74 -25.39
CA HIS A 450 27.07 -17.84 -24.25
C HIS A 450 27.27 -16.37 -24.62
N ARG A 451 28.23 -16.03 -25.50
CA ARG A 451 28.44 -14.65 -25.97
C ARG A 451 27.19 -14.00 -26.56
N LYS A 452 26.33 -14.77 -27.24
CA LYS A 452 25.10 -14.27 -27.88
C LYS A 452 24.03 -13.88 -26.86
N VAL A 453 24.04 -14.52 -25.70
CA VAL A 453 23.03 -14.32 -24.65
C VAL A 453 23.53 -13.63 -23.41
N CYS A 454 24.84 -13.49 -23.20
CA CYS A 454 25.38 -12.92 -21.96
C CYS A 454 24.80 -11.53 -21.65
N ALA A 455 24.76 -10.63 -22.63
CA ALA A 455 24.18 -9.29 -22.44
C ALA A 455 22.67 -9.35 -22.16
N ARG A 456 21.94 -10.25 -22.81
CA ARG A 456 20.49 -10.44 -22.60
C ARG A 456 20.17 -11.11 -21.28
N LEU A 457 20.99 -12.05 -20.83
CA LEU A 457 20.88 -12.67 -19.51
C LEU A 457 21.17 -11.65 -18.42
N LYS A 458 22.16 -10.77 -18.64
CA LYS A 458 22.42 -9.64 -17.75
C LYS A 458 21.17 -8.77 -17.64
N ILE A 459 20.59 -8.38 -18.77
CA ILE A 459 19.34 -7.61 -18.86
C ILE A 459 18.21 -8.38 -18.15
N LEU A 460 17.82 -9.57 -18.58
CA LEU A 460 16.64 -10.26 -18.02
C LEU A 460 16.79 -10.75 -16.56
N LEU A 461 18.01 -10.87 -16.04
CA LEU A 461 18.27 -11.26 -14.65
C LEU A 461 18.67 -10.10 -13.75
N LEU A 462 19.14 -8.96 -14.30
CA LEU A 462 19.55 -7.74 -13.58
C LEU A 462 18.79 -6.48 -14.01
N ASP A 463 17.80 -6.51 -14.91
CA ASP A 463 17.02 -5.34 -15.38
C ASP A 463 16.06 -4.81 -14.33
N ASP A 464 16.03 -5.44 -13.16
CA ASP A 464 15.42 -4.83 -12.01
C ASP A 464 16.20 -5.16 -10.74
N PRO A 465 17.45 -4.66 -10.64
CA PRO A 465 18.24 -4.84 -9.43
C PRO A 465 17.65 -4.01 -8.28
N GLU A 466 16.83 -3.00 -8.60
CA GLU A 466 16.08 -2.20 -7.64
C GLU A 466 14.92 -2.97 -7.01
N THR A 467 14.26 -3.89 -7.74
CA THR A 467 13.18 -4.68 -7.15
C THR A 467 13.66 -5.97 -6.50
N VAL A 468 14.41 -6.85 -7.17
CA VAL A 468 14.74 -8.20 -6.63
C VAL A 468 16.19 -8.29 -6.16
N SER A 469 16.41 -8.69 -4.90
CA SER A 469 17.77 -8.87 -4.37
C SER A 469 18.49 -10.09 -4.97
N ALA A 470 19.83 -10.11 -4.90
CA ALA A 470 20.61 -11.29 -5.32
C ALA A 470 20.27 -12.54 -4.50
N ARG A 471 19.91 -12.36 -3.23
CA ARG A 471 19.53 -13.45 -2.32
C ARG A 471 18.16 -14.01 -2.70
N ASP A 472 17.20 -13.16 -3.05
CA ASP A 472 15.89 -13.58 -3.56
C ASP A 472 16.04 -14.39 -4.84
N ARG A 473 16.83 -13.93 -5.81
CA ARG A 473 17.11 -14.69 -7.04
C ARG A 473 17.71 -16.06 -6.76
N SER A 474 18.67 -16.13 -5.84
CA SER A 474 19.31 -17.39 -5.46
C SER A 474 18.32 -18.35 -4.80
N PHE A 475 17.44 -17.84 -3.93
CA PHE A 475 16.42 -18.63 -3.28
C PHE A 475 15.35 -19.11 -4.25
N MET A 476 14.87 -18.27 -5.17
CA MET A 476 13.93 -18.68 -6.22
C MET A 476 14.46 -19.85 -7.04
N TRP A 477 15.77 -19.87 -7.33
CA TRP A 477 16.40 -20.99 -8.01
C TRP A 477 16.37 -22.27 -7.17
N ALA A 478 16.70 -22.18 -5.87
CA ALA A 478 16.61 -23.30 -4.94
C ALA A 478 15.17 -23.83 -4.81
N LEU A 479 14.20 -22.91 -4.77
CA LEU A 479 12.77 -23.22 -4.72
C LEU A 479 12.29 -23.95 -5.96
N ALA A 480 12.59 -23.41 -7.14
CA ALA A 480 12.26 -24.05 -8.41
C ALA A 480 12.91 -25.44 -8.51
N HIS A 481 14.17 -25.57 -8.09
CA HIS A 481 14.88 -26.85 -8.11
C HIS A 481 14.25 -27.88 -7.15
N PHE A 482 13.92 -27.49 -5.92
CA PHE A 482 13.23 -28.36 -4.98
C PHE A 482 11.87 -28.81 -5.53
N ASP A 483 11.04 -27.87 -5.99
CA ASP A 483 9.71 -28.19 -6.51
C ASP A 483 9.77 -29.03 -7.79
N TYR A 484 10.78 -28.81 -8.65
CA TYR A 484 11.03 -29.67 -9.80
C TYR A 484 11.31 -31.11 -9.36
N LEU A 485 12.21 -31.31 -8.39
CA LEU A 485 12.57 -32.64 -7.91
C LEU A 485 11.39 -33.34 -7.23
N THR A 486 10.63 -32.62 -6.41
CA THR A 486 9.45 -33.15 -5.72
C THR A 486 8.35 -33.54 -6.70
N ASN A 487 8.16 -32.77 -7.78
CA ASN A 487 7.12 -33.01 -8.78
C ASN A 487 7.62 -33.78 -10.03
N LYS A 488 8.87 -34.23 -10.01
CA LYS A 488 9.56 -34.86 -11.13
C LYS A 488 8.78 -36.01 -11.77
N PRO A 489 8.17 -36.95 -11.00
CA PRO A 489 7.40 -38.03 -11.60
C PRO A 489 6.17 -37.55 -12.38
N SER A 490 5.37 -36.65 -11.79
CA SER A 490 4.20 -36.06 -12.45
C SER A 490 4.60 -35.27 -13.69
N LEU A 491 5.71 -34.54 -13.63
CA LEU A 491 6.26 -33.82 -14.76
C LEU A 491 6.69 -34.78 -15.88
N TYR A 492 7.31 -35.92 -15.57
CA TYR A 492 7.72 -36.90 -16.59
C TYR A 492 6.51 -37.50 -17.32
N VAL A 493 5.45 -37.85 -16.59
CA VAL A 493 4.18 -38.30 -17.18
C VAL A 493 3.61 -37.23 -18.13
N LYS A 494 3.48 -35.98 -17.65
CA LYS A 494 2.98 -34.86 -18.46
C LYS A 494 3.87 -34.59 -19.69
N ARG A 495 5.19 -34.79 -19.57
CA ARG A 495 6.14 -34.65 -20.68
C ARG A 495 5.96 -35.72 -21.74
N ILE A 496 5.81 -36.99 -21.35
CA ILE A 496 5.55 -38.10 -22.28
C ILE A 496 4.27 -37.82 -23.09
N SER A 497 3.18 -37.42 -22.41
CA SER A 497 1.93 -37.04 -23.09
C SER A 497 2.13 -35.86 -24.06
N ALA A 498 2.84 -34.81 -23.64
CA ALA A 498 3.13 -33.68 -24.51
C ALA A 498 4.00 -34.04 -25.73
N MET A 499 5.02 -34.90 -25.55
CA MET A 499 5.88 -35.40 -26.63
C MET A 499 5.10 -36.25 -27.64
N ASN A 500 4.14 -37.05 -27.16
CA ASN A 500 3.27 -37.85 -28.02
C ASN A 500 2.31 -36.97 -28.83
N LYS A 501 1.71 -35.95 -28.18
CA LYS A 501 0.78 -35.02 -28.79
C LYS A 501 1.45 -34.05 -29.78
N TYR A 502 2.70 -33.66 -29.51
CA TYR A 502 3.45 -32.69 -30.30
C TYR A 502 4.82 -33.27 -30.69
N PRO A 503 4.86 -34.28 -31.57
CA PRO A 503 6.11 -34.94 -31.94
C PRO A 503 7.06 -33.96 -32.63
N GLY A 504 8.32 -33.94 -32.20
CA GLY A 504 9.36 -33.05 -32.71
C GLY A 504 9.38 -31.64 -32.10
N GLU A 505 8.39 -31.28 -31.28
CA GLU A 505 8.42 -30.03 -30.53
C GLU A 505 9.27 -30.15 -29.25
N VAL A 506 9.88 -29.03 -28.86
CA VAL A 506 10.66 -28.98 -27.62
C VAL A 506 9.71 -28.83 -26.43
N VAL A 507 9.67 -29.88 -25.61
CA VAL A 507 8.84 -29.98 -24.42
C VAL A 507 9.62 -29.54 -23.18
N PHE A 508 9.08 -28.58 -22.43
CA PHE A 508 9.70 -28.03 -21.23
C PHE A 508 8.75 -28.08 -20.03
N SER A 509 9.32 -28.12 -18.82
CA SER A 509 8.53 -28.06 -17.59
C SER A 509 8.19 -26.62 -17.24
N VAL A 510 7.04 -26.41 -16.61
CA VAL A 510 6.60 -25.14 -16.06
C VAL A 510 6.42 -25.31 -14.56
N LEU A 511 6.96 -24.38 -13.78
CA LEU A 511 6.67 -24.26 -12.35
C LEU A 511 6.00 -22.90 -12.15
N ASP A 512 4.71 -22.93 -11.90
CA ASP A 512 3.89 -21.73 -11.81
C ASP A 512 3.55 -21.41 -10.36
N TYR A 513 3.97 -20.23 -9.91
CA TYR A 513 3.75 -19.74 -8.56
C TYR A 513 2.71 -18.61 -8.53
N THR A 514 1.97 -18.40 -9.64
CA THR A 514 0.99 -17.31 -9.76
C THR A 514 -0.32 -17.54 -9.00
N SER A 515 -0.52 -18.73 -8.42
CA SER A 515 -1.59 -19.05 -7.47
C SER A 515 -1.10 -19.18 -6.01
N GLY A 516 0.20 -18.98 -5.76
CA GLY A 516 0.84 -19.08 -4.44
C GLY A 516 1.42 -20.47 -4.16
N ALA A 517 0.60 -21.51 -4.35
CA ALA A 517 1.10 -22.87 -4.46
C ALA A 517 1.87 -23.06 -5.79
N VAL A 518 2.73 -24.09 -5.86
CA VAL A 518 3.37 -24.44 -7.13
C VAL A 518 2.41 -25.28 -7.96
N GLU A 519 2.14 -24.86 -9.18
CA GLU A 519 1.40 -25.63 -10.18
C GLU A 519 2.38 -26.20 -11.21
N PRO A 520 2.81 -27.48 -11.06
CA PRO A 520 3.73 -28.10 -11.98
C PRO A 520 3.02 -28.44 -13.30
N GLY A 521 3.56 -27.94 -14.40
CA GLY A 521 3.03 -28.11 -15.74
C GLY A 521 4.08 -28.50 -16.76
N VAL A 522 3.62 -28.74 -17.98
CA VAL A 522 4.45 -28.95 -19.16
C VAL A 522 3.86 -28.16 -20.31
N ARG A 523 4.72 -27.59 -21.15
CA ARG A 523 4.33 -26.80 -22.33
C ARG A 523 5.27 -27.08 -23.50
N VAL A 524 4.83 -26.67 -24.68
CA VAL A 524 5.61 -26.59 -25.92
C VAL A 524 5.61 -25.13 -26.39
N LEU A 525 6.67 -24.68 -27.06
CA LEU A 525 6.84 -23.26 -27.41
C LEU A 525 5.65 -22.72 -28.23
N LYS A 526 5.21 -23.49 -29.23
CA LYS A 526 4.08 -23.11 -30.10
C LYS A 526 2.78 -22.87 -29.34
N ALA A 527 2.66 -23.38 -28.11
CA ALA A 527 1.49 -23.22 -27.26
C ALA A 527 1.62 -22.07 -26.24
N LEU A 528 2.75 -21.33 -26.24
CA LEU A 528 2.87 -20.13 -25.40
C LEU A 528 2.07 -18.97 -26.02
N PRO A 529 1.29 -18.21 -25.22
CA PRO A 529 0.61 -17.02 -25.71
C PRO A 529 1.63 -15.98 -26.19
N PRO A 530 1.39 -15.27 -27.31
CA PRO A 530 2.28 -14.19 -27.76
C PRO A 530 2.52 -13.10 -26.70
N SER A 531 1.55 -12.86 -25.82
CA SER A 531 1.65 -11.90 -24.71
C SER A 531 2.71 -12.27 -23.66
N GLU A 532 3.09 -13.55 -23.55
CA GLU A 532 4.11 -14.02 -22.62
C GLU A 532 5.52 -13.98 -23.24
N VAL A 533 5.61 -13.74 -24.54
CA VAL A 533 6.83 -13.84 -25.33
C VAL A 533 7.29 -12.44 -25.73
N THR A 534 8.01 -11.78 -24.82
CA THR A 534 8.71 -10.54 -25.20
C THR A 534 9.83 -10.86 -26.20
N PRO A 535 10.25 -9.91 -27.07
CA PRO A 535 11.37 -10.15 -27.98
C PRO A 535 12.66 -10.58 -27.25
N ALA A 536 12.90 -10.04 -26.05
CA ALA A 536 14.03 -10.41 -25.21
C ALA A 536 13.90 -11.85 -24.68
N PHE A 537 12.70 -12.23 -24.22
CA PHE A 537 12.41 -13.60 -23.80
C PHE A 537 12.51 -14.60 -24.95
N GLN A 538 11.95 -14.28 -26.12
CA GLN A 538 12.02 -15.12 -27.32
C GLN A 538 13.47 -15.43 -27.70
N ALA A 539 14.33 -14.41 -27.67
CA ALA A 539 15.71 -14.59 -28.06
C ALA A 539 16.54 -15.36 -27.02
N LEU A 540 16.21 -15.26 -25.72
CA LEU A 540 16.75 -16.18 -24.70
C LEU A 540 16.22 -17.59 -24.89
N TRP A 541 14.95 -17.72 -25.22
CA TRP A 541 14.28 -18.98 -25.42
C TRP A 541 14.91 -19.75 -26.59
N GLU A 542 15.07 -19.12 -27.75
CA GLU A 542 15.69 -19.72 -28.93
C GLU A 542 17.11 -20.23 -28.64
N GLU A 543 17.94 -19.43 -27.95
CA GLU A 543 19.28 -19.90 -27.58
C GLU A 543 19.23 -20.96 -26.48
N GLY A 544 18.31 -20.85 -25.52
CA GLY A 544 18.11 -21.85 -24.47
C GLY A 544 17.72 -23.21 -25.04
N VAL A 545 16.79 -23.22 -26.00
CA VAL A 545 16.39 -24.40 -26.77
C VAL A 545 17.55 -24.93 -27.60
N ALA A 546 18.25 -24.07 -28.36
CA ALA A 546 19.38 -24.50 -29.15
C ALA A 546 20.49 -25.10 -28.26
N ARG A 547 20.72 -24.52 -27.08
CA ARG A 547 21.69 -25.01 -26.08
C ARG A 547 21.23 -26.33 -25.47
N ALA A 548 19.94 -26.47 -25.16
CA ALA A 548 19.37 -27.72 -24.66
C ALA A 548 19.49 -28.85 -25.69
N ALA A 549 19.21 -28.56 -26.97
CA ALA A 549 19.41 -29.50 -28.07
C ALA A 549 20.89 -29.91 -28.21
N ARG A 550 21.82 -28.94 -28.22
CA ARG A 550 23.28 -29.22 -28.27
C ARG A 550 23.78 -30.01 -27.06
N SER A 551 23.10 -29.91 -25.92
CA SER A 551 23.50 -30.63 -24.70
C SER A 551 23.29 -32.16 -24.83
N GLY A 552 22.56 -32.62 -25.85
CA GLY A 552 22.17 -34.01 -26.01
C GLY A 552 21.28 -34.48 -24.86
N GLY A 553 20.39 -33.62 -24.35
CA GLY A 553 19.47 -33.96 -23.26
C GLY A 553 20.00 -33.79 -21.83
N ARG A 554 21.22 -33.26 -21.65
CA ARG A 554 21.78 -32.92 -20.32
C ARG A 554 21.20 -31.63 -19.72
N ILE A 555 20.60 -30.78 -20.53
CA ILE A 555 19.88 -29.60 -20.08
C ILE A 555 18.40 -29.82 -20.28
N HIS A 556 17.66 -29.72 -19.18
CA HIS A 556 16.22 -29.61 -19.14
C HIS A 556 15.82 -28.15 -18.95
N LEU A 557 14.89 -27.68 -19.78
CA LEU A 557 14.35 -26.33 -19.67
C LEU A 557 13.18 -26.32 -18.68
N VAL A 558 13.27 -25.41 -17.71
CA VAL A 558 12.20 -25.14 -16.76
C VAL A 558 11.79 -23.68 -16.85
N LEU A 559 10.52 -23.43 -17.16
CA LEU A 559 9.93 -22.10 -17.14
C LEU A 559 9.35 -21.82 -15.76
N LEU A 560 9.92 -20.84 -15.08
CA LEU A 560 9.48 -20.36 -13.79
C LEU A 560 8.52 -19.18 -13.99
N ARG A 561 7.27 -19.30 -13.56
CA ARG A 561 6.28 -18.20 -13.60
C ARG A 561 6.09 -17.66 -12.19
N ILE A 562 6.46 -16.39 -11.99
CA ILE A 562 6.34 -15.72 -10.68
C ILE A 562 5.49 -14.45 -10.82
N PRO A 563 4.64 -14.15 -9.84
CA PRO A 563 3.89 -12.88 -9.80
C PRO A 563 4.84 -11.68 -9.62
N GLU A 564 4.74 -10.69 -10.52
CA GLU A 564 5.56 -9.48 -10.47
C GLU A 564 4.82 -8.29 -11.12
N GLY A 565 4.47 -7.29 -10.31
CA GLY A 565 3.50 -6.24 -10.66
C GLY A 565 2.16 -6.84 -11.13
N ARG A 566 1.41 -6.15 -12.01
CA ARG A 566 0.18 -6.68 -12.63
C ARG A 566 0.43 -7.87 -13.58
N ALA A 567 1.67 -8.16 -13.91
CA ALA A 567 2.05 -9.21 -14.84
C ALA A 567 2.52 -10.48 -14.11
N CYS A 568 2.64 -11.56 -14.88
CA CYS A 568 3.49 -12.68 -14.55
C CYS A 568 4.83 -12.46 -15.25
N ARG A 569 5.96 -12.59 -14.54
CA ARG A 569 7.26 -12.68 -15.20
C ARG A 569 7.64 -14.15 -15.34
N SER A 570 7.92 -14.54 -16.57
CA SER A 570 8.45 -15.86 -16.91
C SER A 570 9.97 -15.80 -16.96
N ARG A 571 10.63 -16.69 -16.21
CA ARG A 571 12.10 -16.85 -16.17
C ARG A 571 12.45 -18.24 -16.67
N LEU A 572 13.37 -18.29 -17.64
CA LEU A 572 13.87 -19.56 -18.16
C LEU A 572 15.04 -20.03 -17.29
N LEU A 573 14.92 -21.23 -16.74
CA LEU A 573 15.97 -21.90 -15.97
C LEU A 573 16.50 -23.11 -16.75
N ASN A 574 17.82 -23.19 -16.83
CA ASN A 574 18.50 -24.39 -17.31
C ASN A 574 18.74 -25.28 -16.10
N MET A 575 17.97 -26.36 -15.97
CA MET A 575 18.24 -27.41 -15.00
C MET A 575 19.08 -28.47 -15.68
N GLN A 576 20.26 -28.75 -15.14
CA GLN A 576 21.09 -29.81 -15.67
C GLN A 576 20.59 -31.15 -15.10
N SER A 577 20.31 -32.13 -15.97
CA SER A 577 20.05 -33.51 -15.56
C SER A 577 21.37 -34.28 -15.53
N ASP A 578 21.46 -35.26 -14.63
CA ASP A 578 22.68 -36.06 -14.50
C ASP A 578 22.86 -37.00 -15.71
N THR A 579 21.85 -37.25 -16.56
CA THR A 579 21.99 -38.08 -17.77
C THR A 579 21.14 -37.62 -18.96
N SER A 580 21.72 -37.66 -20.16
CA SER A 580 21.00 -37.58 -21.45
C SER A 580 19.99 -38.71 -21.63
N ALA A 581 20.31 -39.88 -21.06
CA ALA A 581 19.54 -41.11 -21.13
C ALA A 581 18.08 -40.95 -20.65
N ILE A 582 17.83 -40.01 -19.73
CA ILE A 582 16.47 -39.73 -19.26
C ILE A 582 15.59 -39.18 -20.38
N ASN A 583 16.05 -38.18 -21.12
CA ASN A 583 15.26 -37.58 -22.19
C ASN A 583 15.04 -38.59 -23.33
N ASP A 584 16.07 -39.33 -23.71
CA ASP A 584 15.96 -40.41 -24.70
C ASP A 584 14.97 -41.48 -24.23
N GLY A 585 15.00 -41.83 -22.94
CA GLY A 585 14.06 -42.75 -22.32
C GLY A 585 12.62 -42.24 -22.34
N LEU A 586 12.38 -40.98 -22.00
CA LEU A 586 11.05 -40.36 -22.07
C LEU A 586 10.51 -40.35 -23.51
N GLU A 587 11.35 -40.02 -24.49
CA GLU A 587 10.98 -40.04 -25.91
C GLU A 587 10.71 -41.46 -26.42
N ALA A 588 11.49 -42.44 -25.97
CA ALA A 588 11.26 -43.85 -26.30
C ALA A 588 9.92 -44.35 -25.72
N ILE A 589 9.61 -43.96 -24.48
CA ILE A 589 8.30 -44.26 -23.87
C ILE A 589 7.18 -43.60 -24.67
N ALA A 590 7.30 -42.31 -24.97
CA ALA A 590 6.30 -41.55 -25.73
C ALA A 590 6.04 -42.14 -27.13
N ARG A 591 7.08 -42.61 -27.82
CA ARG A 591 6.94 -43.31 -29.12
C ARG A 591 6.32 -44.70 -28.99
N SER A 592 6.52 -45.39 -27.87
CA SER A 592 5.98 -46.73 -27.65
C SER A 592 4.48 -46.76 -27.36
N ILE A 593 3.84 -45.60 -27.15
CA ILE A 593 2.43 -45.49 -26.73
C ILE A 593 1.71 -44.46 -27.62
N PRO A 594 1.31 -44.83 -28.84
CA PRO A 594 0.60 -43.91 -29.74
C PRO A 594 -0.80 -43.54 -29.20
N ASN A 595 -1.22 -42.29 -29.42
CA ASN A 595 -2.54 -41.72 -29.08
C ASN A 595 -2.81 -41.56 -27.57
N LEU A 596 -1.86 -40.99 -26.83
CA LEU A 596 -2.00 -40.71 -25.41
C LEU A 596 -2.78 -39.41 -25.14
N ASP A 597 -4.02 -39.33 -25.61
CA ASP A 597 -4.87 -38.13 -25.43
C ASP A 597 -5.33 -37.96 -23.98
N THR A 598 -5.52 -39.07 -23.26
CA THR A 598 -5.80 -39.10 -21.81
C THR A 598 -5.05 -40.25 -21.13
N LEU A 599 -4.39 -39.96 -20.00
CA LEU A 599 -3.88 -41.01 -19.13
C LEU A 599 -5.05 -41.68 -18.42
N ASP A 600 -5.50 -42.82 -18.94
CA ASP A 600 -6.37 -43.72 -18.20
C ASP A 600 -5.56 -44.67 -17.31
N SER A 601 -6.25 -45.47 -16.49
CA SER A 601 -5.62 -46.42 -15.57
C SER A 601 -4.77 -47.49 -16.27
N LYS A 602 -5.06 -47.82 -17.54
CA LYS A 602 -4.26 -48.78 -18.32
C LYS A 602 -2.93 -48.18 -18.74
N HIS A 603 -2.92 -46.90 -19.12
CA HIS A 603 -1.70 -46.18 -19.45
C HIS A 603 -0.80 -46.00 -18.22
N SER A 604 -1.36 -45.69 -17.04
CA SER A 604 -0.60 -45.62 -15.78
C SER A 604 0.15 -46.92 -15.48
N ALA A 605 -0.54 -48.07 -15.58
CA ALA A 605 0.07 -49.38 -15.32
C ALA A 605 1.23 -49.71 -16.29
N LEU A 606 1.16 -49.25 -17.54
CA LEU A 606 2.20 -49.48 -18.55
C LEU A 606 3.40 -48.54 -18.39
N ILE A 607 3.14 -47.28 -18.07
CA ILE A 607 4.15 -46.21 -18.03
C ILE A 607 4.87 -46.18 -16.68
N GLY A 608 4.15 -46.41 -15.57
CA GLY A 608 4.65 -46.29 -14.21
C GLY A 608 5.97 -47.03 -13.97
N PRO A 609 6.09 -48.34 -14.29
CA PRO A 609 7.34 -49.08 -14.11
C PRO A 609 8.51 -48.51 -14.92
N LYS A 610 8.26 -48.02 -16.14
CA LYS A 610 9.29 -47.42 -17.01
C LYS A 610 9.76 -46.08 -16.45
N ILE A 611 8.85 -45.23 -15.98
CA ILE A 611 9.21 -43.97 -15.31
C ILE A 611 9.97 -44.27 -14.01
N GLN A 612 9.54 -45.25 -13.22
CA GLN A 612 10.24 -45.65 -12.00
C GLN A 612 11.67 -46.12 -12.28
N ALA A 613 11.90 -46.82 -13.38
CA ALA A 613 13.24 -47.20 -13.82
C ALA A 613 14.09 -45.97 -14.18
N LEU A 614 13.53 -45.01 -14.92
CA LEU A 614 14.22 -43.75 -15.25
C LEU A 614 14.54 -42.92 -13.99
N LEU A 615 13.60 -42.83 -13.04
CA LEU A 615 13.80 -42.11 -11.79
C LEU A 615 14.96 -42.71 -10.98
N ARG A 616 15.06 -44.04 -10.90
CA ARG A 616 16.19 -44.72 -10.23
C ARG A 616 17.53 -44.44 -10.92
N GLN A 617 17.57 -44.43 -12.25
CA GLN A 617 18.77 -44.08 -13.02
C GLN A 617 19.22 -42.64 -12.76
N ASP A 618 18.27 -41.75 -12.54
CA ASP A 618 18.45 -40.33 -12.23
C ASP A 618 18.70 -40.07 -10.74
N GLY A 619 19.03 -41.11 -9.96
CA GLY A 619 19.31 -41.02 -8.52
C GLY A 619 18.10 -40.64 -7.66
N CYS A 620 16.89 -40.65 -8.22
CA CYS A 620 15.65 -40.35 -7.50
C CYS A 620 15.10 -41.63 -6.87
N ASN A 621 15.18 -41.72 -5.53
CA ASN A 621 14.68 -42.85 -4.75
C ASN A 621 13.18 -42.76 -4.39
N ALA A 622 12.43 -41.82 -4.97
CA ALA A 622 11.01 -41.67 -4.70
C ALA A 622 10.25 -42.89 -5.28
N ASN A 623 9.56 -43.64 -4.42
CA ASN A 623 8.55 -44.60 -4.86
C ASN A 623 7.28 -43.80 -5.21
N VAL A 624 6.86 -43.89 -6.46
CA VAL A 624 5.70 -43.17 -6.96
C VAL A 624 4.56 -44.17 -7.08
N ASP A 625 3.48 -43.94 -6.34
CA ASP A 625 2.22 -44.64 -6.57
C ASP A 625 1.58 -44.03 -7.83
N PHE A 626 1.53 -44.80 -8.92
CA PHE A 626 1.15 -44.37 -10.28
C PHE A 626 -0.30 -44.70 -10.64
#